data_AF-A0A3B5LC76-F1
#
_entry.id   AF-A0A3B5LC76-F1
#
_cell.length_a   1.000
_cell.length_b   1.000
_cell.length_c   1.000
_cell.angle_alpha   90.00
_cell.angle_beta   90.00
_cell.angle_gamma   90.00
#
_symmetry.space_group_name_H-M   'P 1'
#
loop_
_entity.id
_entity.type
_entity.pdbx_description
1 polymer ?
#
loop_
_entity_poly.entity_id
_entity_poly.type
_entity_poly.pdbx_seq_one_letter_code
_entity_poly.pdbx_strand_id
1 'polypeptide(L)'
;MNRGINNGADLPVDLLTKLYASIRSEPFKIPEDDGNDLTLTFFNPDREGWLLKMGGRVKTWKRRWFILTESCLYYFQYTTDKDPIGIIPLENLCVRKLQDSSKPFCLELYSPKGQKVKACKTENKGRVVEGKHQFYRLNAASEEERDDWISAIRASITKDPFYDLVSMRKRKVIRNASSSE
;
A
#
# COMPACT_ATOMS: atom_id res chain seq x y z
N MET A 1 30.20 -4.82 17.11
CA MET A 1 28.74 -4.89 16.88
C MET A 1 28.37 -4.72 15.40
N ASN A 2 29.08 -3.91 14.60
CA ASN A 2 28.72 -3.65 13.19
C ASN A 2 29.66 -4.31 12.14
N ARG A 3 30.29 -5.44 12.48
CA ARG A 3 31.15 -6.15 11.51
C ARG A 3 30.29 -6.85 10.45
N GLY A 4 30.72 -6.84 9.19
CA GLY A 4 30.04 -7.47 8.06
C GLY A 4 28.75 -6.78 7.59
N ILE A 5 28.42 -5.60 8.14
CA ILE A 5 27.13 -4.93 7.88
C ILE A 5 27.01 -4.36 6.45
N ASN A 6 28.12 -4.23 5.73
CA ASN A 6 28.16 -3.76 4.34
C ASN A 6 28.26 -4.94 3.37
N ASN A 7 27.17 -5.70 3.21
CA ASN A 7 27.11 -6.88 2.35
C ASN A 7 28.21 -7.93 2.66
N GLY A 8 28.48 -8.17 3.94
CA GLY A 8 29.55 -9.08 4.39
C GLY A 8 30.90 -8.41 4.61
N ALA A 9 31.08 -7.15 4.21
CA ALA A 9 32.25 -6.35 4.51
C ALA A 9 32.04 -5.41 5.72
N ASP A 10 33.13 -4.94 6.31
CA ASP A 10 33.11 -3.96 7.40
C ASP A 10 32.96 -2.53 6.83
N LEU A 11 32.21 -1.69 7.53
CA LEU A 11 32.19 -0.24 7.27
C LEU A 11 33.48 0.42 7.78
N PRO A 12 33.93 1.53 7.15
CA PRO A 12 35.10 2.27 7.64
C PRO A 12 34.95 2.68 9.11
N VAL A 13 35.99 2.41 9.91
CA VAL A 13 35.99 2.70 11.35
C VAL A 13 35.76 4.18 11.64
N ASP A 14 36.31 5.07 10.82
CA ASP A 14 36.12 6.51 10.97
C ASP A 14 34.67 6.94 10.80
N LEU A 15 33.94 6.29 9.88
CA LEU A 15 32.51 6.55 9.68
C LEU A 15 31.72 6.12 10.91
N LEU A 16 31.95 4.89 11.40
CA LEU A 16 31.30 4.37 12.60
C LEU A 16 31.60 5.23 13.83
N THR A 17 32.83 5.73 13.95
CA THR A 17 33.26 6.60 15.05
C THR A 17 32.58 7.96 14.97
N LYS A 18 32.47 8.56 13.78
CA LYS A 18 31.75 9.83 13.57
C LYS A 18 30.27 9.69 13.89
N LEU A 19 29.63 8.62 13.43
CA LEU A 19 28.23 8.34 13.73
C LEU A 19 27.99 8.18 15.23
N TYR A 20 28.83 7.39 15.91
CA TYR A 20 28.75 7.21 17.36
C TYR A 20 28.94 8.53 18.12
N ALA A 21 29.95 9.33 17.74
CA ALA A 21 30.21 10.62 18.37
C ALA A 21 29.04 11.58 18.17
N SER A 22 28.47 11.65 16.96
CA SER A 22 27.32 12.49 16.63
C SER A 22 26.08 12.15 17.46
N ILE A 23 25.73 10.86 17.55
CA ILE A 23 24.54 10.40 18.32
C ILE A 23 24.77 10.60 19.82
N ARG A 24 26.01 10.44 20.30
CA ARG A 24 26.36 10.67 21.70
C ARG A 24 26.38 12.16 22.07
N SER A 25 26.75 13.03 21.14
CA SER A 25 26.85 14.48 21.40
C SER A 25 25.50 15.19 21.31
N GLU A 26 24.65 14.82 20.36
CA GLU A 26 23.33 15.41 20.18
C GLU A 26 22.29 14.27 20.09
N PRO A 27 21.51 14.04 21.18
CA PRO A 27 20.37 13.15 21.12
C PRO A 27 19.42 13.59 20.01
N PHE A 28 18.79 12.63 19.33
CA PHE A 28 17.80 12.95 18.32
C PHE A 28 16.70 13.83 18.92
N LYS A 29 16.49 15.01 18.33
CA LYS A 29 15.33 15.84 18.60
C LYS A 29 14.14 15.21 17.91
N ILE A 30 13.37 14.42 18.66
CA ILE A 30 12.07 13.96 18.21
C ILE A 30 11.15 15.19 18.27
N PRO A 31 10.56 15.64 17.16
CA PRO A 31 9.61 16.75 17.18
C PRO A 31 8.47 16.46 18.16
N GLU A 32 7.95 17.49 18.83
CA GLU A 32 6.73 17.35 19.64
C GLU A 32 5.56 16.94 18.73
N ASP A 33 4.87 15.87 19.12
CA ASP A 33 3.74 15.28 18.41
C ASP A 33 2.54 16.25 18.42
N ASP A 34 2.40 17.04 17.35
CA ASP A 34 1.22 17.87 17.13
C ASP A 34 0.05 17.07 16.49
N GLY A 35 0.22 15.75 16.32
CA GLY A 35 -0.75 14.85 15.72
C GLY A 35 -0.99 15.09 14.22
N ASN A 36 -0.21 15.95 13.57
CA ASN A 36 -0.46 16.42 12.21
C ASN A 36 0.71 16.17 11.23
N ASP A 37 1.71 15.40 11.67
CA ASP A 37 2.87 15.04 10.87
C ASP A 37 2.75 13.64 10.23
N LEU A 38 2.81 13.60 8.90
CA LEU A 38 2.81 12.36 8.11
C LEU A 38 4.04 11.51 8.35
N THR A 39 5.09 12.11 8.90
CA THR A 39 6.33 11.41 9.20
C THR A 39 6.11 10.26 10.18
N LEU A 40 5.00 10.20 10.92
CA LEU A 40 4.69 9.10 11.84
C LEU A 40 3.90 7.95 11.17
N THR A 41 2.87 8.24 10.36
CA THR A 41 2.01 7.21 9.73
C THR A 41 2.70 6.48 8.57
N PHE A 42 3.59 7.17 7.86
CA PHE A 42 4.32 6.61 6.72
C PHE A 42 5.83 6.57 6.95
N PHE A 43 6.29 6.57 8.21
CA PHE A 43 7.71 6.40 8.51
C PHE A 43 8.18 5.04 8.00
N ASN A 44 9.23 5.04 7.18
CA ASN A 44 9.86 3.81 6.67
C ASN A 44 8.86 2.84 5.98
N PRO A 45 8.25 3.25 4.86
CA PRO A 45 7.32 2.39 4.15
C PRO A 45 8.04 1.17 3.55
N ASP A 46 7.33 0.05 3.43
CA ASP A 46 7.84 -1.15 2.77
C ASP A 46 8.20 -0.87 1.31
N ARG A 47 7.43 0.03 0.68
CA ARG A 47 7.70 0.57 -0.65
C ARG A 47 6.91 1.84 -0.90
N GLU A 48 7.51 2.76 -1.66
CA GLU A 48 6.82 3.92 -2.21
C GLU A 48 7.22 4.16 -3.66
N GLY A 49 6.37 4.84 -4.43
CA GLY A 49 6.64 5.05 -5.85
C GLY A 49 5.43 5.51 -6.67
N TRP A 50 5.70 6.01 -7.87
CA TRP A 50 4.65 6.40 -8.81
C TRP A 50 4.11 5.20 -9.58
N LEU A 51 2.78 5.05 -9.60
CA LEU A 51 2.10 4.08 -10.47
C LEU A 51 0.94 4.74 -11.21
N LEU A 52 0.59 4.18 -12.36
CA LEU A 52 -0.68 4.45 -13.02
C LEU A 52 -1.73 3.47 -12.48
N LYS A 53 -2.87 3.97 -12.02
CA LYS A 53 -4.02 3.15 -11.59
C LYS A 53 -5.21 3.27 -12.52
N MET A 54 -5.85 2.17 -12.84
CA MET A 54 -7.13 2.18 -13.56
C MET A 54 -8.26 2.58 -12.58
N GLY A 55 -9.27 3.29 -13.07
CA GLY A 55 -10.48 3.61 -12.30
C GLY A 55 -11.45 2.42 -12.18
N GLY A 56 -12.32 2.47 -11.17
CA GLY A 56 -13.24 1.37 -10.83
C GLY A 56 -14.40 1.27 -11.79
N ARG A 57 -15.32 2.26 -11.73
CA ARG A 57 -16.48 2.36 -12.63
C ARG A 57 -16.08 2.85 -14.02
N VAL A 58 -15.33 3.95 -14.06
CA VAL A 58 -14.79 4.52 -15.31
C VAL A 58 -13.35 4.05 -15.45
N LYS A 59 -13.01 3.38 -16.54
CA LYS A 59 -11.69 2.74 -16.75
C LYS A 59 -10.61 3.71 -17.25
N THR A 60 -10.55 4.90 -16.65
CA THR A 60 -9.48 5.88 -16.92
C THR A 60 -8.24 5.57 -16.09
N TRP A 61 -7.06 5.78 -16.65
CA TRP A 61 -5.79 5.68 -15.93
C TRP A 61 -5.43 7.01 -15.26
N LYS A 62 -4.93 6.96 -14.02
CA LYS A 62 -4.46 8.14 -13.28
C LYS A 62 -3.12 7.85 -12.61
N ARG A 63 -2.18 8.79 -12.73
CA ARG A 63 -0.89 8.75 -12.02
C ARG A 63 -1.10 9.11 -10.55
N ARG A 64 -0.61 8.27 -9.63
CA ARG A 64 -0.72 8.47 -8.19
C ARG A 64 0.58 8.03 -7.51
N TRP A 65 0.94 8.73 -6.44
CA TRP A 65 2.03 8.31 -5.57
C TRP A 65 1.47 7.24 -4.64
N PHE A 66 2.08 6.06 -4.62
CA PHE A 66 1.68 4.95 -3.79
C PHE A 66 2.65 4.78 -2.64
N ILE A 67 2.11 4.46 -1.47
CA ILE A 67 2.87 4.07 -0.28
C ILE A 67 2.29 2.76 0.22
N LEU A 68 3.14 1.77 0.42
CA LEU A 68 2.82 0.49 1.05
C LEU A 68 3.39 0.50 2.47
N THR A 69 2.52 0.38 3.45
CA THR A 69 2.89 0.25 4.86
C THR A 69 1.75 -0.43 5.63
N GLU A 70 2.07 -1.13 6.71
CA GLU A 70 1.08 -1.73 7.63
C GLU A 70 -0.02 -2.55 6.92
N SER A 71 0.36 -3.38 5.94
CA SER A 71 -0.57 -4.20 5.15
C SER A 71 -1.66 -3.39 4.41
N CYS A 72 -1.42 -2.10 4.17
CA CYS A 72 -2.31 -1.22 3.45
C CYS A 72 -1.56 -0.54 2.30
N LEU A 73 -2.26 -0.38 1.18
CA LEU A 73 -1.75 0.36 0.03
C LEU A 73 -2.50 1.70 -0.08
N TYR A 74 -1.77 2.78 0.19
CA TYR A 74 -2.24 4.15 0.17
C TYR A 74 -1.88 4.79 -1.16
N TYR A 75 -2.70 5.74 -1.63
CA TYR A 75 -2.35 6.52 -2.80
C TYR A 75 -2.76 7.98 -2.73
N PHE A 76 -1.88 8.85 -3.21
CA PHE A 76 -1.95 10.32 -3.10
C PHE A 76 -1.95 10.98 -4.48
N GLN A 77 -2.42 12.22 -4.58
CA GLN A 77 -2.30 12.96 -5.84
C GLN A 77 -0.85 13.38 -6.07
N TYR A 78 -0.24 13.92 -5.02
CA TYR A 78 1.11 14.44 -4.97
C TYR A 78 1.86 13.86 -3.78
N THR A 79 3.20 13.88 -3.85
CA THR A 79 4.08 13.40 -2.77
C THR A 79 4.04 14.28 -1.53
N THR A 80 3.55 15.51 -1.66
CA THR A 80 3.40 16.50 -0.59
C THR A 80 2.02 16.49 0.07
N ASP A 81 1.08 15.69 -0.45
CA ASP A 81 -0.26 15.62 0.11
C ASP A 81 -0.23 14.93 1.48
N LYS A 82 -0.97 15.50 2.43
CA LYS A 82 -1.11 14.90 3.75
C LYS A 82 -2.10 13.74 3.78
N ASP A 83 -3.24 13.93 3.14
CA ASP A 83 -4.31 12.96 3.17
C ASP A 83 -4.28 12.04 1.95
N PRO A 84 -4.39 10.71 2.13
CA PRO A 84 -4.49 9.79 1.00
C PRO A 84 -5.81 10.01 0.24
N ILE A 85 -5.74 9.96 -1.08
CA ILE A 85 -6.93 9.90 -1.93
C ILE A 85 -7.66 8.57 -1.74
N GLY A 86 -6.94 7.50 -1.43
CA GLY A 86 -7.61 6.26 -1.05
C GLY A 86 -6.69 5.25 -0.42
N ILE A 87 -7.34 4.30 0.23
CA ILE A 87 -6.72 3.29 1.08
C ILE A 87 -7.27 1.93 0.64
N ILE A 88 -6.36 1.01 0.37
CA ILE A 88 -6.67 -0.36 -0.04
C ILE A 88 -6.03 -1.31 0.99
N PRO A 89 -6.81 -1.79 1.97
CA PRO A 89 -6.36 -2.86 2.85
C PRO A 89 -6.02 -4.11 2.03
N LEU A 90 -4.85 -4.72 2.28
CA LEU A 90 -4.37 -5.89 1.54
C LEU A 90 -4.83 -7.21 2.13
N GLU A 91 -5.56 -7.18 3.25
CA GLU A 91 -6.16 -8.34 3.91
C GLU A 91 -6.93 -9.21 2.92
N ASN A 92 -6.55 -10.48 2.84
CA ASN A 92 -7.21 -11.48 1.99
C ASN A 92 -7.25 -11.14 0.50
N LEU A 93 -6.40 -10.22 0.04
CA LEU A 93 -6.17 -9.98 -1.37
C LEU A 93 -5.05 -10.86 -1.91
N CYS A 94 -4.92 -10.87 -3.23
CA CYS A 94 -3.84 -11.50 -3.97
C CYS A 94 -3.34 -10.52 -5.04
N VAL A 95 -2.08 -10.68 -5.44
CA VAL A 95 -1.47 -9.88 -6.50
C VAL A 95 -0.86 -10.76 -7.59
N ARG A 96 -1.10 -10.40 -8.85
CA ARG A 96 -0.58 -11.11 -10.03
C ARG A 96 -0.01 -10.16 -11.07
N LYS A 97 0.96 -10.66 -11.84
CA LYS A 97 1.43 -10.02 -13.07
C LYS A 97 0.33 -10.12 -14.12
N LEU A 98 0.16 -9.08 -14.93
CA LEU A 98 -0.66 -9.12 -16.13
C LEU A 98 0.22 -8.88 -17.35
N GLN A 99 0.03 -9.73 -18.36
CA GLN A 99 0.53 -9.47 -19.71
C GLN A 99 -0.60 -8.81 -20.49
N ASP A 100 -0.49 -7.50 -20.70
CA ASP A 100 -1.43 -6.71 -21.48
C ASP A 100 -0.66 -6.12 -22.66
N SER A 101 -1.08 -6.47 -23.89
CA SER A 101 -0.41 -6.03 -25.12
C SER A 101 -0.53 -4.53 -25.33
N SER A 102 -1.55 -3.89 -24.76
CA SER A 102 -1.77 -2.45 -24.86
C SER A 102 -1.04 -1.64 -23.79
N LYS A 103 -0.68 -2.29 -22.67
CA LYS A 103 -0.03 -1.63 -21.54
C LYS A 103 0.93 -2.59 -20.82
N PRO A 104 2.23 -2.56 -21.14
CA PRO A 104 3.20 -3.46 -20.50
C PRO A 104 3.33 -3.14 -19.00
N PHE A 105 3.93 -4.05 -18.24
CA PHE A 105 4.25 -3.83 -16.81
C PHE A 105 3.03 -3.64 -15.88
N CYS A 106 1.91 -4.29 -16.22
CA CYS A 106 0.72 -4.27 -15.38
C CYS A 106 0.75 -5.32 -14.25
N LEU A 107 0.15 -4.96 -13.13
CA LEU A 107 -0.15 -5.86 -12.02
C LEU A 107 -1.59 -5.66 -11.55
N GLU A 108 -2.17 -6.68 -10.91
CA GLU A 108 -3.56 -6.65 -10.48
C GLU A 108 -3.73 -7.16 -9.06
N LEU A 109 -4.35 -6.33 -8.20
CA LEU A 109 -4.86 -6.70 -6.89
C LEU A 109 -6.28 -7.21 -7.03
N TYR A 110 -6.56 -8.40 -6.52
CA TYR A 110 -7.86 -9.03 -6.61
C TYR A 110 -8.16 -9.85 -5.36
N SER A 111 -9.45 -10.02 -5.04
CA SER A 111 -9.87 -11.02 -4.07
C SER A 111 -9.89 -12.39 -4.75
N PRO A 112 -9.22 -13.43 -4.21
CA PRO A 112 -9.28 -14.79 -4.77
C PRO A 112 -10.71 -15.37 -4.75
N LYS A 113 -11.60 -14.82 -3.92
CA LYS A 113 -13.01 -15.20 -3.82
C LYS A 113 -13.93 -14.52 -4.84
N GLY A 114 -13.37 -13.74 -5.78
CA GLY A 114 -14.14 -12.98 -6.76
C GLY A 114 -15.01 -11.86 -6.17
N GLN A 115 -14.76 -11.48 -4.91
CA GLN A 115 -15.48 -10.40 -4.24
C GLN A 115 -14.89 -9.04 -4.62
N LYS A 116 -15.72 -8.01 -4.44
CA LYS A 116 -15.29 -6.62 -4.52
C LYS A 116 -14.18 -6.35 -3.50
N VAL A 117 -13.13 -5.67 -3.93
CA VAL A 117 -12.04 -5.24 -3.05
C VAL A 117 -12.58 -4.13 -2.13
N LYS A 118 -12.49 -4.36 -0.82
CA LYS A 118 -12.81 -3.34 0.19
C LYS A 118 -11.74 -2.26 0.13
N ALA A 119 -12.16 -1.01 0.00
CA ALA A 119 -11.29 0.15 -0.06
C ALA A 119 -12.12 1.39 0.22
N CYS A 120 -11.48 2.49 0.61
CA CYS A 120 -12.10 3.81 0.64
C CYS A 120 -11.35 4.76 -0.30
N LYS A 121 -12.05 5.82 -0.74
CA LYS A 121 -11.45 6.92 -1.47
C LYS A 121 -12.14 8.25 -1.14
N THR A 122 -11.43 9.33 -1.31
CA THR A 122 -11.93 10.70 -1.18
C THR A 122 -12.42 11.19 -2.55
N GLU A 123 -13.67 11.65 -2.63
CA GLU A 123 -14.23 12.31 -3.81
C GLU A 123 -13.94 13.82 -3.80
N ASN A 124 -14.20 14.48 -4.93
CA ASN A 124 -14.16 15.95 -4.98
C ASN A 124 -15.07 16.50 -3.87
N LYS A 125 -14.56 17.45 -3.08
CA LYS A 125 -15.14 18.00 -1.82
C LYS A 125 -14.79 17.24 -0.53
N GLY A 126 -13.82 16.33 -0.53
CA GLY A 126 -13.29 15.72 0.71
C GLY A 126 -14.16 14.61 1.30
N ARG A 127 -15.26 14.23 0.64
CA ARG A 127 -16.12 13.14 1.14
C ARG A 127 -15.46 11.78 0.93
N VAL A 128 -15.28 11.03 2.01
CA VAL A 128 -14.83 9.64 1.97
C VAL A 128 -15.98 8.73 1.53
N VAL A 129 -15.73 7.88 0.54
CA VAL A 129 -16.68 6.89 0.00
C VAL A 129 -16.02 5.55 -0.18
N GLU A 130 -16.82 4.48 -0.20
CA GLU A 130 -16.32 3.14 -0.52
C GLU A 130 -15.85 3.05 -1.98
N GLY A 131 -14.69 2.46 -2.19
CA GLY A 131 -14.16 2.12 -3.51
C GLY A 131 -15.11 1.18 -4.26
N LYS A 132 -15.21 1.31 -5.59
CA LYS A 132 -16.11 0.51 -6.44
C LYS A 132 -15.33 -0.44 -7.36
N HIS A 133 -14.35 -1.14 -6.81
CA HIS A 133 -13.40 -1.96 -7.55
C HIS A 133 -13.61 -3.45 -7.31
N GLN A 134 -13.85 -4.22 -8.38
CA GLN A 134 -13.73 -5.69 -8.33
C GLN A 134 -12.26 -6.14 -8.23
N PHE A 135 -11.38 -5.35 -8.82
CA PHE A 135 -9.94 -5.49 -8.79
C PHE A 135 -9.29 -4.11 -9.01
N TYR A 136 -8.04 -3.96 -8.59
CA TYR A 136 -7.22 -2.80 -8.92
C TYR A 136 -6.14 -3.19 -9.91
N ARG A 137 -6.21 -2.61 -11.11
CA ARG A 137 -5.13 -2.73 -12.08
C ARG A 137 -4.19 -1.54 -11.96
N LEU A 138 -2.93 -1.83 -11.72
CA LEU A 138 -1.84 -0.86 -11.61
C LEU A 138 -0.83 -1.13 -12.73
N ASN A 139 -0.09 -0.10 -13.08
CA ASN A 139 0.88 -0.11 -14.16
C ASN A 139 2.13 0.66 -13.72
N ALA A 140 3.26 -0.05 -13.73
CA ALA A 140 4.57 0.48 -13.35
C ALA A 140 5.30 1.06 -14.58
N ALA A 141 6.37 1.82 -14.36
CA ALA A 141 7.16 2.41 -15.44
C ALA A 141 8.07 1.38 -16.12
N SER A 142 8.47 0.33 -15.39
CA SER A 142 9.33 -0.75 -15.87
C SER A 142 8.89 -2.13 -15.38
N GLU A 143 9.44 -3.17 -16.00
CA GLU A 143 9.29 -4.55 -15.55
C GLU A 143 9.85 -4.78 -14.14
N GLU A 144 11.02 -4.21 -13.87
CA GLU A 144 11.67 -4.26 -12.56
C GLU A 144 10.76 -3.64 -11.50
N GLU A 145 10.28 -2.41 -11.70
CA GLU A 145 9.36 -1.75 -10.76
C GLU A 145 8.09 -2.57 -10.52
N ARG A 146 7.50 -3.16 -11.57
CA ARG A 146 6.31 -4.03 -11.43
C ARG A 146 6.62 -5.20 -10.50
N ASP A 147 7.74 -5.87 -10.72
CA ASP A 147 8.11 -7.09 -9.99
C ASP A 147 8.43 -6.81 -8.54
N ASP A 148 9.11 -5.69 -8.31
CA ASP A 148 9.38 -5.09 -7.03
C ASP A 148 8.10 -4.76 -6.24
N TRP A 149 7.13 -4.09 -6.88
CA TRP A 149 5.82 -3.81 -6.28
C TRP A 149 5.08 -5.10 -5.94
N ILE A 150 5.10 -6.10 -6.83
CA ILE A 150 4.47 -7.40 -6.58
C ILE A 150 5.11 -8.11 -5.39
N SER A 151 6.45 -8.08 -5.29
CA SER A 151 7.19 -8.69 -4.19
C SER A 151 6.81 -8.05 -2.85
N ALA A 152 6.87 -6.71 -2.77
CA ALA A 152 6.54 -5.97 -1.56
C ALA A 152 5.07 -6.19 -1.12
N ILE A 153 4.14 -6.13 -2.07
CA ILE A 153 2.71 -6.38 -1.79
C ILE A 153 2.50 -7.81 -1.28
N ARG A 154 3.16 -8.82 -1.88
CA ARG A 154 3.04 -10.22 -1.41
C ARG A 154 3.54 -10.40 0.01
N ALA A 155 4.66 -9.75 0.35
CA ALA A 155 5.19 -9.78 1.71
C ALA A 155 4.24 -9.13 2.73
N SER A 156 3.44 -8.14 2.28
CA SER A 156 2.55 -7.36 3.15
C SER A 156 1.12 -7.92 3.27
N ILE A 157 0.72 -8.91 2.46
CA ILE A 157 -0.63 -9.49 2.50
C ILE A 157 -0.80 -10.32 3.78
N THR A 158 -1.76 -9.91 4.61
CA THR A 158 -2.18 -10.65 5.81
C THR A 158 -3.41 -11.51 5.54
N LYS A 159 -3.52 -12.62 6.29
CA LYS A 159 -4.72 -13.48 6.31
C LYS A 159 -5.42 -13.30 7.64
N ASP A 160 -6.68 -12.86 7.59
CA ASP A 160 -7.54 -12.81 8.77
C ASP A 160 -8.35 -14.12 8.88
N PRO A 161 -8.16 -14.94 9.94
CA PRO A 161 -8.91 -16.18 10.16
C PRO A 161 -10.43 -15.99 10.19
N PHE A 162 -10.91 -14.79 10.56
CA PHE A 162 -12.34 -14.51 10.74
C PHE A 162 -13.01 -13.92 9.49
N TYR A 163 -12.23 -13.53 8.47
CA TYR A 163 -12.74 -12.92 7.24
C TYR A 163 -13.82 -13.79 6.57
N ASP A 164 -13.61 -15.09 6.58
CA ASP A 164 -14.49 -16.08 5.96
C ASP A 164 -15.82 -16.19 6.70
N LEU A 165 -15.75 -16.23 8.03
CA LEU A 165 -16.92 -16.28 8.91
C LEU A 165 -17.78 -15.01 8.76
N VAL A 166 -17.16 -13.83 8.74
CA VAL A 166 -17.87 -12.55 8.54
C VAL A 166 -18.48 -12.47 7.14
N SER A 167 -17.74 -12.88 6.11
CA SER A 167 -18.21 -12.87 4.72
C SER A 167 -19.37 -13.84 4.48
N MET A 168 -19.36 -15.00 5.13
CA MET A 168 -20.48 -15.96 5.09
C MET A 168 -21.72 -15.41 5.81
N ARG A 169 -21.55 -14.84 7.00
CA ARG A 169 -22.65 -14.21 7.75
C ARG A 169 -23.31 -13.08 6.96
N LYS A 170 -22.53 -12.16 6.37
CA LYS A 170 -23.08 -11.08 5.53
C LYS A 170 -23.90 -11.60 4.35
N ARG A 171 -23.39 -12.61 3.62
CA ARG A 171 -24.13 -13.21 2.49
C ARG A 171 -25.45 -13.85 2.93
N LYS A 172 -25.47 -14.55 4.07
CA LYS A 172 -26.69 -15.17 4.60
C LYS A 172 -27.75 -14.12 4.99
N VAL A 173 -27.34 -13.03 5.64
CA VAL A 173 -28.24 -11.93 6.02
C VAL A 173 -28.83 -11.24 4.78
N ILE A 174 -27.99 -10.90 3.79
CA ILE A 174 -28.45 -10.26 2.54
C ILE A 174 -29.42 -11.17 1.79
N ARG A 175 -29.12 -12.47 1.68
CA ARG A 175 -30.00 -13.43 1.00
C ARG A 175 -31.36 -13.51 1.70
N ASN A 176 -31.39 -13.58 3.02
CA ASN A 176 -32.63 -13.63 3.78
C ASN A 176 -33.47 -12.35 3.63
N ALA A 177 -32.83 -11.18 3.57
CA ALA A 177 -33.52 -9.91 3.32
C ALA A 177 -34.16 -9.86 1.92
N SER A 178 -33.48 -10.39 0.89
CA SER A 178 -34.01 -10.45 -0.49
C SER A 178 -35.05 -11.53 -0.73
N SER A 179 -35.29 -12.43 0.22
CA SER A 179 -36.31 -13.49 0.14
C SER A 179 -37.60 -13.14 0.92
N SER A 180 -37.64 -11.94 1.50
CA SER A 180 -38.75 -11.44 2.31
C SER A 180 -39.54 -10.32 1.62
N GLU A 181 -39.23 -10.04 0.35
CA GLU A 181 -39.95 -9.17 -0.59
C GLU A 181 -40.53 -10.02 -1.72
#